data_AF-A0A661THI7-F1
#
_entry.id   AF-A0A661THI7-F1
#
_cell.length_a   1.000
_cell.length_b   1.000
_cell.length_c   1.000
_cell.angle_alpha   90.00
_cell.angle_beta   90.00
_cell.angle_gamma   90.00
#
_symmetry.space_group_name_H-M   'P 1'
#
loop_
_entity.id
_entity.type
_entity.pdbx_description
1 polymer ?
#
loop_
_entity_poly.entity_id
_entity_poly.type
_entity_poly.pdbx_seq_one_letter_code
_entity_poly.pdbx_strand_id
1 'polypeptide(L)'
;MRSRPEKKPVILVGAGDAGEMTFREIMDNHSLKSRVVAFVDDDPAKKGRLIHGVPVRGTVSDLPRLVRQLGVQEIFITAPSATGTQMRRIVEICEQTSVPFKTLPGLGDLIHGRVSIKALRDVSYTDLLGREPVKLDEARIGAYLEGATVLVTGAGGSIGSELCRQICRFRPETIVLFDRAESPLHEIDIELKRAFPHVRVLPVLGDICDRRHLSAVFEACQPRVVFHAAAYKHVPMLELQPWKAITNNVLGTSNMIEISRQYGVERFVFVSTDKAVRPANIMGASKRVAELLVHGQNGCRQSDGKFMAVRFGNVVGSVGSVVPLFRKQIAEGGPVTVTHPGVTRYFMTIAEACQLILQAGSMGKGGETFILDMGTPVKISDMARDLIRLSGYEPGVDIEIEYVGLRPGEKLFEELITRGEGIERTRHEKIMVLRGRCCNQKILNGHIGELRRFADAYDSKGIRAKLHEIEPEFNPGDNNEMDGHRLVFPDRRRKKRVRPGRDALVSVYPGPEKGFRICDISNGGLSFYYHDSQDVVPDSGELAVCLTADGSRLENIPCRMVSRRTLTDSDPIDNGKTRRLSVMFERLTAEQSLQLEFFVRNLVQESGH
;
A
#
# COMPACT_ATOMS: atom_id res chain seq x y z
N MET A 1 6.48 0.03 -65.16
CA MET A 1 5.62 -0.33 -64.00
C MET A 1 6.51 -0.41 -62.76
N ARG A 2 6.42 0.54 -61.82
CA ARG A 2 7.07 0.39 -60.51
C ARG A 2 6.32 -0.69 -59.73
N SER A 3 7.00 -1.74 -59.30
CA SER A 3 6.40 -2.80 -58.47
C SER A 3 5.78 -2.16 -57.23
N ARG A 4 4.50 -2.46 -56.98
CA ARG A 4 3.85 -2.04 -55.73
C ARG A 4 4.65 -2.65 -54.58
N PRO A 5 4.96 -1.90 -53.50
CA PRO A 5 5.66 -2.46 -52.34
C PRO A 5 4.88 -3.66 -51.83
N GLU A 6 5.58 -4.78 -51.64
CA GLU A 6 4.99 -6.07 -51.27
C GLU A 6 4.34 -5.94 -49.89
N LYS A 7 3.01 -6.08 -49.85
CA LYS A 7 2.23 -5.97 -48.60
C LYS A 7 2.19 -7.33 -47.91
N LYS A 8 2.58 -7.37 -46.64
CA LYS A 8 2.54 -8.55 -45.77
C LYS A 8 1.09 -9.07 -45.65
N PRO A 9 0.82 -10.34 -46.00
CA PRO A 9 -0.50 -10.95 -45.80
C PRO A 9 -0.81 -11.12 -44.31
N VAL A 10 -1.98 -10.64 -43.87
CA VAL A 10 -2.39 -10.65 -42.46
C VAL A 10 -3.75 -11.32 -42.28
N ILE A 11 -3.91 -12.09 -41.21
CA ILE A 11 -5.23 -12.56 -40.75
C ILE A 11 -5.67 -11.72 -39.54
N LEU A 12 -6.94 -11.32 -39.53
CA LEU A 12 -7.58 -10.70 -38.37
C LEU A 12 -8.38 -11.76 -37.59
N VAL A 13 -8.07 -11.95 -36.31
CA VAL A 13 -8.80 -12.82 -35.39
C VAL A 13 -9.88 -12.00 -34.68
N GLY A 14 -11.14 -12.25 -35.02
CA GLY A 14 -12.30 -11.50 -34.59
C GLY A 14 -12.89 -10.69 -35.74
N ALA A 15 -14.07 -11.07 -36.20
CA ALA A 15 -14.82 -10.46 -37.29
C ALA A 15 -15.96 -9.56 -36.76
N GLY A 16 -15.74 -8.90 -35.62
CA GLY A 16 -16.65 -7.90 -35.04
C GLY A 16 -16.23 -6.46 -35.38
N ASP A 17 -16.83 -5.49 -34.68
CA ASP A 17 -16.58 -4.05 -34.91
C ASP A 17 -15.10 -3.69 -34.84
N ALA A 18 -14.36 -4.21 -33.85
CA ALA A 18 -12.93 -3.95 -33.71
C ALA A 18 -12.10 -4.51 -34.88
N GLY A 19 -12.46 -5.69 -35.40
CA GLY A 19 -11.82 -6.28 -36.58
C GLY A 19 -12.11 -5.50 -37.85
N GLU A 20 -13.34 -5.03 -38.00
CA GLU A 20 -13.77 -4.20 -39.13
C GLU A 20 -13.08 -2.81 -39.11
N MET A 21 -13.00 -2.17 -37.94
CA MET A 21 -12.28 -0.90 -37.78
C MET A 21 -10.78 -1.06 -38.06
N THR A 22 -10.18 -2.15 -37.58
CA THR A 22 -8.77 -2.46 -37.85
C THR A 22 -8.53 -2.68 -39.35
N PHE A 23 -9.45 -3.37 -40.03
CA PHE A 23 -9.39 -3.54 -41.48
C PHE A 23 -9.43 -2.19 -42.21
N ARG A 24 -10.37 -1.31 -41.85
CA ARG A 24 -10.47 0.04 -42.44
C ARG A 24 -9.19 0.84 -42.26
N GLU A 25 -8.64 0.85 -41.04
CA GLU A 25 -7.38 1.55 -40.76
C GLU A 25 -6.19 0.96 -41.56
N ILE A 26 -6.13 -0.37 -41.80
CA ILE A 26 -5.10 -0.98 -42.66
C ILE A 26 -5.26 -0.53 -44.11
N MET A 27 -6.50 -0.41 -44.58
CA MET A 27 -6.81 0.02 -45.94
C MET A 27 -6.48 1.50 -46.18
N ASP A 28 -6.93 2.36 -45.26
CA ASP A 28 -6.82 3.81 -45.37
C ASP A 28 -5.38 4.28 -45.15
N ASN A 29 -4.60 3.57 -44.32
CA ASN A 29 -3.24 3.94 -44.03
C ASN A 29 -2.23 3.23 -44.95
N HIS A 30 -1.96 3.84 -46.11
CA HIS A 30 -1.02 3.32 -47.12
C HIS A 30 0.44 3.20 -46.66
N SER A 31 0.81 3.80 -45.52
CA SER A 31 2.14 3.60 -44.93
C SER A 31 2.31 2.19 -44.34
N LEU A 32 1.21 1.51 -44.04
CA LEU A 32 1.20 0.14 -43.55
C LEU A 32 1.42 -0.83 -44.70
N LYS A 33 2.51 -1.58 -44.61
CA LYS A 33 2.86 -2.64 -45.55
C LYS A 33 2.11 -3.94 -45.25
N SER A 34 0.82 -3.85 -44.92
CA SER A 34 -0.02 -5.00 -44.54
C SER A 34 -1.25 -5.10 -45.45
N ARG A 35 -1.70 -6.33 -45.73
CA ARG A 35 -2.90 -6.64 -46.51
C ARG A 35 -3.67 -7.73 -45.81
N VAL A 36 -4.90 -7.44 -45.39
CA VAL A 36 -5.78 -8.45 -44.78
C VAL A 36 -6.23 -9.45 -45.84
N VAL A 37 -5.98 -10.74 -45.61
CA VAL A 37 -6.33 -11.83 -46.54
C VAL A 37 -7.50 -12.68 -46.08
N ALA A 38 -7.78 -12.71 -44.78
CA ALA A 38 -8.93 -13.39 -44.21
C ALA A 38 -9.25 -12.86 -42.81
N PHE A 39 -10.50 -13.05 -42.41
CA PHE A 39 -10.92 -13.03 -41.01
C PHE A 39 -11.09 -14.46 -40.50
N VAL A 40 -10.89 -14.66 -39.20
CA VAL A 40 -11.35 -15.84 -38.48
C VAL A 40 -12.19 -15.42 -37.28
N ASP A 41 -13.27 -16.13 -37.00
CA ASP A 41 -14.16 -15.85 -35.86
C ASP A 41 -14.82 -17.17 -35.45
N ASP A 42 -14.93 -17.42 -34.14
CA ASP A 42 -15.57 -18.63 -33.62
C ASP A 42 -17.10 -18.56 -33.68
N ASP A 43 -17.69 -17.38 -33.91
CA ASP A 43 -19.13 -17.22 -34.11
C ASP A 43 -19.58 -17.92 -35.42
N PRO A 44 -20.37 -19.02 -35.34
CA PRO A 44 -20.82 -19.75 -36.53
C PRO A 44 -21.62 -18.88 -37.49
N ALA A 45 -22.32 -17.85 -36.99
CA ALA A 45 -23.15 -16.97 -37.82
C ALA A 45 -22.31 -16.10 -38.76
N LYS A 46 -21.03 -15.87 -38.45
CA LYS A 46 -20.12 -15.05 -39.24
C LYS A 46 -19.33 -15.83 -40.28
N LYS A 47 -19.23 -17.16 -40.14
CA LYS A 47 -18.49 -18.02 -41.07
C LYS A 47 -19.02 -17.87 -42.50
N GLY A 48 -18.13 -17.64 -43.45
CA GLY A 48 -18.48 -17.44 -44.87
C GLY A 48 -19.01 -16.05 -45.23
N ARG A 49 -19.20 -15.13 -44.25
CA ARG A 49 -19.54 -13.74 -44.55
C ARG A 49 -18.33 -13.01 -45.15
N LEU A 50 -18.63 -11.94 -45.90
CA LEU A 50 -17.64 -11.00 -46.43
C LEU A 50 -17.69 -9.71 -45.60
N ILE A 51 -16.54 -9.26 -45.13
CA ILE A 51 -16.35 -7.93 -44.52
C ILE A 51 -15.47 -7.14 -45.49
N HIS A 52 -16.01 -6.09 -46.09
CA HIS A 52 -15.32 -5.29 -47.11
C HIS A 52 -14.67 -6.11 -48.22
N GLY A 53 -15.36 -7.17 -48.67
CA GLY A 53 -14.89 -8.09 -49.71
C GLY A 53 -13.89 -9.15 -49.24
N VAL A 54 -13.50 -9.17 -47.96
CA VAL A 54 -12.62 -10.20 -47.38
C VAL A 54 -13.44 -11.25 -46.60
N PRO A 55 -13.26 -12.56 -46.87
CA PRO A 55 -14.05 -13.61 -46.24
C PRO A 55 -13.62 -13.96 -44.82
N VAL A 56 -14.61 -14.30 -44.00
CA VAL A 56 -14.42 -15.05 -42.73
C VAL A 56 -14.21 -16.52 -43.08
N ARG A 57 -12.96 -16.97 -43.13
CA ARG A 57 -12.55 -18.27 -43.72
C ARG A 57 -12.70 -19.47 -42.78
N GLY A 58 -12.88 -19.24 -41.48
CA GLY A 58 -12.95 -20.32 -40.50
C GLY A 58 -12.99 -19.82 -39.07
N THR A 59 -12.78 -20.75 -38.14
CA THR A 59 -12.69 -20.49 -36.71
C THR A 59 -11.24 -20.25 -36.31
N VAL A 60 -11.00 -19.90 -35.03
CA VAL A 60 -9.63 -19.72 -34.52
C VAL A 60 -8.83 -21.01 -34.68
N SER A 61 -9.45 -22.17 -34.49
CA SER A 61 -8.80 -23.49 -34.66
C SER A 61 -8.33 -23.78 -36.09
N ASP A 62 -8.84 -23.07 -37.10
CA ASP A 62 -8.40 -23.19 -38.49
C ASP A 62 -7.10 -22.43 -38.78
N LEU A 63 -6.61 -21.58 -37.86
CA LEU A 63 -5.46 -20.70 -38.07
C LEU A 63 -4.20 -21.42 -38.60
N PRO A 64 -3.70 -22.52 -38.01
CA PRO A 64 -2.48 -23.17 -38.51
C PRO A 64 -2.59 -23.65 -39.96
N ARG A 65 -3.78 -24.10 -40.36
CA ARG A 65 -4.06 -24.48 -41.75
C ARG A 65 -4.13 -23.26 -42.65
N LEU A 66 -4.85 -22.22 -42.25
CA LEU A 66 -5.05 -21.00 -43.03
C LEU A 66 -3.75 -20.21 -43.22
N VAL A 67 -2.88 -20.17 -42.21
CA VAL A 67 -1.56 -19.53 -42.28
C VAL A 67 -0.72 -20.16 -43.39
N ARG A 68 -0.66 -21.50 -43.45
CA ARG A 68 0.06 -22.22 -44.51
C ARG A 68 -0.56 -22.02 -45.90
N GLN A 69 -1.89 -22.09 -46.00
CA GLN A 69 -2.59 -22.00 -47.28
C GLN A 69 -2.55 -20.60 -47.91
N LEU A 70 -2.60 -19.56 -47.08
CA LEU A 70 -2.70 -18.17 -47.53
C LEU A 70 -1.37 -17.41 -47.50
N GLY A 71 -0.27 -18.05 -47.07
CA GLY A 71 1.05 -17.42 -46.97
C GLY A 71 1.07 -16.25 -45.99
N VAL A 72 0.40 -16.42 -44.84
CA VAL A 72 0.24 -15.36 -43.83
C VAL A 72 1.58 -15.06 -43.16
N GLN A 73 1.88 -13.78 -42.99
CA GLN A 73 3.13 -13.31 -42.38
C GLN A 73 2.93 -12.58 -41.04
N GLU A 74 1.69 -12.25 -40.67
CA GLU A 74 1.36 -11.68 -39.36
C GLU A 74 -0.10 -11.98 -39.00
N ILE A 75 -0.40 -12.12 -37.71
CA ILE A 75 -1.76 -12.30 -37.20
C ILE A 75 -2.10 -11.12 -36.28
N PHE A 76 -3.26 -10.48 -36.47
CA PHE A 76 -3.75 -9.47 -35.52
C PHE A 76 -4.98 -9.99 -34.79
N ILE A 77 -4.88 -10.05 -33.46
CA ILE A 77 -5.97 -10.37 -32.57
C ILE A 77 -6.80 -9.11 -32.36
N THR A 78 -7.92 -9.03 -33.05
CA THR A 78 -8.88 -7.91 -33.06
C THR A 78 -10.16 -8.28 -32.30
N ALA A 79 -9.99 -9.02 -31.20
CA ALA A 79 -11.05 -9.45 -30.30
C ALA A 79 -10.83 -8.86 -28.88
N PRO A 80 -10.90 -7.52 -28.70
CA PRO A 80 -10.66 -6.89 -27.40
C PRO A 80 -11.70 -7.26 -26.33
N SER A 81 -12.81 -7.88 -26.74
CA SER A 81 -13.85 -8.42 -25.84
C SER A 81 -13.66 -9.89 -25.49
N ALA A 82 -12.59 -10.54 -25.94
CA ALA A 82 -12.32 -11.93 -25.63
C ALA A 82 -12.11 -12.12 -24.13
N THR A 83 -12.74 -13.15 -23.55
CA THR A 83 -12.48 -13.60 -22.18
C THR A 83 -11.07 -14.15 -22.04
N GLY A 84 -10.55 -14.26 -20.81
CA GLY A 84 -9.17 -14.73 -20.59
C GLY A 84 -8.95 -16.16 -21.12
N THR A 85 -9.95 -17.02 -20.98
CA THR A 85 -9.94 -18.38 -21.54
C THR A 85 -9.88 -18.38 -23.07
N GLN A 86 -10.66 -17.51 -23.71
CA GLN A 86 -10.64 -17.36 -25.17
C GLN A 86 -9.29 -16.80 -25.64
N MET A 87 -8.77 -15.77 -24.97
CA MET A 87 -7.48 -15.17 -25.31
C MET A 87 -6.33 -16.18 -25.17
N ARG A 88 -6.29 -16.96 -24.09
CA ARG A 88 -5.31 -18.06 -23.93
C ARG A 88 -5.39 -19.06 -25.09
N ARG A 89 -6.60 -19.54 -25.42
CA ARG A 89 -6.79 -20.45 -26.57
C ARG A 89 -6.35 -19.82 -27.89
N ILE A 90 -6.65 -18.53 -28.12
CA ILE A 90 -6.21 -17.82 -29.34
C ILE A 90 -4.69 -17.78 -29.40
N VAL A 91 -4.02 -17.41 -28.30
CA VAL A 91 -2.56 -17.32 -28.21
C VAL A 91 -1.90 -18.69 -28.42
N GLU A 92 -2.37 -19.73 -27.73
CA GLU A 92 -1.88 -21.11 -27.89
C GLU A 92 -1.97 -21.60 -29.35
N ILE A 93 -3.05 -21.24 -30.05
CA ILE A 93 -3.21 -21.59 -31.46
C ILE A 93 -2.30 -20.73 -32.35
N CYS A 94 -2.11 -19.45 -32.04
CA CYS A 94 -1.20 -18.57 -32.78
C CYS A 94 0.26 -19.04 -32.64
N GLU A 95 0.67 -19.48 -31.46
CA GLU A 95 2.02 -20.02 -31.20
C GLU A 95 2.35 -21.23 -32.09
N GLN A 96 1.35 -22.05 -32.44
CA GLN A 96 1.51 -23.19 -33.37
C GLN A 96 1.78 -22.79 -34.83
N THR A 97 1.62 -21.50 -35.18
CA THR A 97 1.71 -21.02 -36.57
C THR A 97 3.09 -20.52 -36.96
N SER A 98 4.03 -20.38 -36.01
CA SER A 98 5.38 -19.80 -36.18
C SER A 98 5.40 -18.38 -36.78
N VAL A 99 4.24 -17.72 -36.87
CA VAL A 99 4.07 -16.38 -37.44
C VAL A 99 3.87 -15.38 -36.30
N PRO A 100 4.46 -14.18 -36.36
CA PRO A 100 4.28 -13.17 -35.33
C PRO A 100 2.81 -12.75 -35.22
N PHE A 101 2.36 -12.54 -33.98
CA PHE A 101 1.00 -12.09 -33.69
C PHE A 101 0.99 -10.90 -32.75
N LYS A 102 0.05 -9.99 -32.95
CA LYS A 102 -0.17 -8.80 -32.11
C LYS A 102 -1.62 -8.71 -31.70
N THR A 103 -1.91 -8.01 -30.62
CA THR A 103 -3.27 -7.79 -30.14
C THR A 103 -3.61 -6.32 -30.07
N LEU A 104 -4.90 -6.04 -30.20
CA LEU A 104 -5.49 -4.72 -29.98
C LEU A 104 -5.88 -4.59 -28.49
N PRO A 105 -5.45 -3.55 -27.78
CA PRO A 105 -5.77 -3.38 -26.36
C PRO A 105 -7.27 -3.15 -26.15
N GLY A 106 -7.75 -3.37 -24.92
CA GLY A 106 -9.14 -3.12 -24.57
C GLY A 106 -9.55 -1.66 -24.79
N LEU A 107 -10.83 -1.41 -25.07
CA LEU A 107 -11.38 -0.06 -25.32
C LEU A 107 -11.11 0.93 -24.17
N GLY A 108 -10.99 0.45 -22.92
CA GLY A 108 -10.65 1.28 -21.76
C GLY A 108 -9.22 1.84 -21.77
N ASP A 109 -8.31 1.19 -22.49
CA ASP A 109 -6.89 1.56 -22.59
C ASP A 109 -6.60 2.47 -23.81
N LEU A 110 -7.59 2.66 -24.70
CA LEU A 110 -7.46 3.51 -25.89
C LEU A 110 -7.76 4.98 -25.52
N ILE A 111 -6.74 5.84 -25.62
CA ILE A 111 -6.88 7.28 -25.46
C ILE A 111 -7.82 7.81 -26.56
N HIS A 112 -8.96 8.39 -26.16
CA HIS A 112 -10.04 8.90 -27.03
C HIS A 112 -10.93 7.88 -27.75
N GLY A 113 -10.86 6.59 -27.42
CA GLY A 113 -11.74 5.57 -28.02
C GLY A 113 -11.56 5.39 -29.54
N ARG A 114 -10.50 5.95 -30.12
CA ARG A 114 -10.15 5.75 -31.53
C ARG A 114 -9.22 4.55 -31.64
N VAL A 115 -9.65 3.57 -32.43
CA VAL A 115 -8.79 2.47 -32.85
C VAL A 115 -7.74 3.02 -33.81
N SER A 116 -6.46 2.96 -33.42
CA SER A 116 -5.34 3.24 -34.31
C SER A 116 -4.48 2.00 -34.41
N ILE A 117 -3.94 1.72 -35.60
CA ILE A 117 -2.99 0.61 -35.79
C ILE A 117 -1.70 0.81 -35.00
N LYS A 118 -1.36 2.05 -34.64
CA LYS A 118 -0.27 2.33 -33.69
C LYS A 118 -0.51 1.72 -32.31
N ALA A 119 -1.74 1.34 -31.98
CA ALA A 119 -2.08 0.66 -30.74
C ALA A 119 -1.86 -0.86 -30.78
N LEU A 120 -1.59 -1.46 -31.96
CA LEU A 120 -1.23 -2.88 -32.02
C LEU A 120 0.08 -3.10 -31.27
N ARG A 121 0.04 -4.02 -30.32
CA ARG A 121 1.17 -4.36 -29.45
C ARG A 121 1.27 -5.87 -29.26
N ASP A 122 2.40 -6.31 -28.72
CA ASP A 122 2.54 -7.70 -28.30
C ASP A 122 1.51 -8.05 -27.23
N VAL A 123 1.14 -9.32 -27.20
CA VAL A 123 0.24 -9.85 -26.17
C VAL A 123 0.92 -9.71 -24.82
N SER A 124 0.19 -9.13 -23.89
CA SER A 124 0.64 -8.90 -22.52
C SER A 124 -0.11 -9.82 -21.57
N TYR A 125 0.46 -10.00 -20.38
CA TYR A 125 -0.20 -10.82 -19.36
C TYR A 125 -1.59 -10.30 -18.97
N THR A 126 -1.84 -8.99 -19.04
CA THR A 126 -3.16 -8.42 -18.75
C THR A 126 -4.23 -8.90 -19.72
N ASP A 127 -3.86 -9.23 -20.96
CA ASP A 127 -4.79 -9.77 -21.96
C ASP A 127 -5.20 -11.22 -21.62
N LEU A 128 -4.28 -12.00 -21.01
CA LEU A 128 -4.54 -13.38 -20.58
C LEU A 128 -5.40 -13.48 -19.31
N LEU A 129 -5.41 -12.43 -18.48
CA LEU A 129 -6.36 -12.33 -17.37
C LEU A 129 -7.79 -12.27 -17.88
N GLY A 130 -7.99 -11.59 -19.02
CA GLY A 130 -9.24 -11.39 -19.75
C GLY A 130 -10.43 -11.08 -18.85
N ARG A 131 -10.24 -10.03 -18.05
CA ARG A 131 -11.28 -9.43 -17.22
C ARG A 131 -12.16 -8.53 -18.08
N GLU A 132 -13.46 -8.60 -17.84
CA GLU A 132 -14.41 -7.74 -18.56
C GLU A 132 -14.20 -6.26 -18.21
N PRO A 133 -14.33 -5.34 -19.19
CA PRO A 133 -14.31 -3.90 -18.93
C PRO A 133 -15.30 -3.49 -17.83
N VAL A 134 -14.91 -2.51 -17.01
CA VAL A 134 -15.78 -1.97 -15.96
C VAL A 134 -16.79 -1.02 -16.59
N LYS A 135 -18.06 -1.18 -16.23
CA LYS A 135 -19.13 -0.25 -16.62
C LYS A 135 -19.27 0.82 -15.55
N LEU A 136 -18.80 2.03 -15.85
CA LEU A 136 -18.84 3.15 -14.92
C LEU A 136 -20.15 3.93 -15.01
N ASP A 137 -20.64 4.40 -13.86
CA ASP A 137 -21.66 5.44 -13.77
C ASP A 137 -20.97 6.80 -13.83
N GLU A 138 -20.60 7.21 -15.05
CA GLU A 138 -19.81 8.43 -15.29
C GLU A 138 -20.48 9.68 -14.73
N ALA A 139 -21.82 9.77 -14.79
CA ALA A 139 -22.58 10.90 -14.27
C ALA A 139 -22.38 11.06 -12.75
N ARG A 140 -22.42 9.96 -11.99
CA ARG A 140 -22.17 10.00 -10.54
C ARG A 140 -20.73 10.29 -10.19
N ILE A 141 -19.78 9.82 -11.00
CA ILE A 141 -18.36 10.13 -10.79
C ILE A 141 -18.10 11.62 -11.07
N GLY A 142 -18.61 12.13 -12.19
CA GLY A 142 -18.54 13.56 -12.54
C GLY A 142 -19.14 14.46 -11.47
N ALA A 143 -20.27 14.08 -10.87
CA ALA A 143 -20.97 14.88 -9.87
C ALA A 143 -20.14 15.32 -8.64
N TYR A 144 -19.03 14.63 -8.32
CA TYR A 144 -18.15 15.03 -7.22
C TYR A 144 -16.74 15.44 -7.66
N LEU A 145 -16.38 15.23 -8.93
CA LEU A 145 -15.04 15.54 -9.46
C LEU A 145 -15.03 16.76 -10.38
N GLU A 146 -16.09 16.96 -11.17
CA GLU A 146 -16.17 18.06 -12.13
C GLU A 146 -16.11 19.41 -11.41
N GLY A 147 -15.20 20.28 -11.87
CA GLY A 147 -14.96 21.59 -11.26
C GLY A 147 -14.41 21.55 -9.82
N ALA A 148 -14.03 20.38 -9.29
CA ALA A 148 -13.49 20.28 -7.94
C ALA A 148 -11.96 20.45 -7.91
N THR A 149 -11.43 20.90 -6.76
CA THR A 149 -10.02 20.70 -6.42
C THR A 149 -9.82 19.32 -5.81
N VAL A 150 -9.05 18.47 -6.49
CA VAL A 150 -8.81 17.08 -6.10
C VAL A 150 -7.35 16.88 -5.72
N LEU A 151 -7.07 16.37 -4.53
CA LEU A 151 -5.71 16.05 -4.09
C LEU A 151 -5.49 14.53 -4.10
N VAL A 152 -4.41 14.10 -4.73
CA VAL A 152 -3.98 12.69 -4.76
C VAL A 152 -2.63 12.57 -4.07
N THR A 153 -2.56 11.85 -2.95
CA THR A 153 -1.25 11.53 -2.32
C THR A 153 -0.68 10.26 -2.94
N GLY A 154 0.64 10.18 -3.10
CA GLY A 154 1.28 9.06 -3.79
C GLY A 154 1.05 9.14 -5.29
N ALA A 155 0.91 10.36 -5.83
CA ALA A 155 0.53 10.64 -7.21
C ALA A 155 1.53 10.10 -8.25
N GLY A 156 2.79 9.91 -7.89
CA GLY A 156 3.79 9.26 -8.75
C GLY A 156 3.79 7.72 -8.64
N GLY A 157 3.04 7.14 -7.70
CA GLY A 157 2.92 5.69 -7.54
C GLY A 157 2.05 5.04 -8.62
N SER A 158 2.09 3.70 -8.72
CA SER A 158 1.32 2.97 -9.74
C SER A 158 -0.19 3.22 -9.69
N ILE A 159 -0.78 3.25 -8.49
CA ILE A 159 -2.22 3.54 -8.32
C ILE A 159 -2.49 5.05 -8.37
N GLY A 160 -1.65 5.86 -7.72
CA GLY A 160 -1.87 7.31 -7.68
C GLY A 160 -1.79 7.96 -9.06
N SER A 161 -0.81 7.59 -9.88
CA SER A 161 -0.67 8.14 -11.25
C SER A 161 -1.86 7.78 -12.12
N GLU A 162 -2.35 6.54 -12.03
CA GLU A 162 -3.52 6.12 -12.78
C GLU A 162 -4.81 6.76 -12.26
N LEU A 163 -4.97 6.93 -10.94
CA LEU A 163 -6.05 7.75 -10.39
C LEU A 163 -6.01 9.16 -10.97
N CYS A 164 -4.84 9.80 -11.04
CA CYS A 164 -4.72 11.14 -11.61
C CYS A 164 -5.15 11.18 -13.08
N ARG A 165 -4.73 10.21 -13.90
CA ARG A 165 -5.18 10.08 -15.31
C ARG A 165 -6.69 9.96 -15.42
N GLN A 166 -7.30 9.08 -14.63
CA GLN A 166 -8.74 8.84 -14.69
C GLN A 166 -9.53 10.04 -14.15
N ILE A 167 -9.07 10.69 -13.08
CA ILE A 167 -9.70 11.89 -12.49
C ILE A 167 -9.73 13.04 -13.51
N CYS A 168 -8.63 13.29 -14.23
CA CYS A 168 -8.58 14.36 -15.23
C CYS A 168 -9.62 14.23 -16.35
N ARG A 169 -10.11 13.02 -16.65
CA ARG A 169 -11.17 12.78 -17.64
C ARG A 169 -12.51 13.38 -17.21
N PHE A 170 -12.74 13.57 -15.91
CA PHE A 170 -13.94 14.17 -15.34
C PHE A 170 -13.83 15.69 -15.14
N ARG A 171 -12.83 16.34 -15.75
CA ARG A 171 -12.66 17.80 -15.78
C ARG A 171 -12.70 18.48 -14.39
N PRO A 172 -11.86 18.05 -13.44
CA PRO A 172 -11.66 18.82 -12.21
C PRO A 172 -11.10 20.21 -12.56
N GLU A 173 -11.35 21.19 -11.71
CA GLU A 173 -10.74 22.52 -11.87
C GLU A 173 -9.23 22.43 -11.65
N THR A 174 -8.84 21.76 -10.55
CA THR A 174 -7.45 21.60 -10.16
C THR A 174 -7.19 20.17 -9.69
N ILE A 175 -6.06 19.59 -10.11
CA ILE A 175 -5.54 18.35 -9.54
C ILE A 175 -4.20 18.61 -8.86
N VAL A 176 -4.12 18.31 -7.57
CA VAL A 176 -2.91 18.44 -6.74
C VAL A 176 -2.24 17.07 -6.65
N LEU A 177 -1.05 16.97 -7.22
CA LEU A 177 -0.24 15.75 -7.24
C LEU A 177 0.73 15.81 -6.07
N PHE A 178 0.43 15.11 -4.96
CA PHE A 178 1.27 15.14 -3.77
C PHE A 178 2.10 13.86 -3.66
N ASP A 179 3.42 13.95 -3.76
CA ASP A 179 4.31 12.79 -3.62
C ASP A 179 5.67 13.20 -3.04
N ARG A 180 6.38 12.27 -2.41
CA ARG A 180 7.75 12.48 -1.94
C ARG A 180 8.79 12.09 -2.99
N ALA A 181 8.41 11.26 -3.96
CA ALA A 181 9.30 10.76 -5.00
C ALA A 181 9.34 11.76 -6.15
N GLU A 182 10.44 12.49 -6.26
CA GLU A 182 10.62 13.57 -7.23
C GLU A 182 10.45 13.12 -8.68
N SER A 183 11.19 12.09 -9.13
CA SER A 183 11.15 11.67 -10.54
C SER A 183 9.77 11.15 -10.97
N PRO A 184 9.12 10.23 -10.24
CA PRO A 184 7.76 9.80 -10.58
C PRO A 184 6.74 10.93 -10.56
N LEU A 185 6.89 11.91 -9.65
CA LEU A 185 6.03 13.10 -9.59
C LEU A 185 6.21 13.99 -10.82
N HIS A 186 7.45 14.21 -11.25
CA HIS A 186 7.77 15.00 -12.44
C HIS A 186 7.22 14.35 -13.72
N GLU A 187 7.35 13.03 -13.85
CA GLU A 187 6.85 12.27 -15.00
C GLU A 187 5.33 12.44 -15.16
N ILE A 188 4.57 12.24 -14.08
CA ILE A 188 3.11 12.37 -14.13
C ILE A 188 2.66 13.84 -14.33
N ASP A 189 3.40 14.81 -13.81
CA ASP A 189 3.12 16.24 -14.04
C ASP A 189 3.20 16.62 -15.52
N ILE A 190 4.30 16.25 -16.19
CA ILE A 190 4.49 16.49 -17.63
C ILE A 190 3.39 15.79 -18.44
N GLU A 191 3.13 14.52 -18.12
CA GLU A 191 2.14 13.71 -18.81
C GLU A 191 0.76 14.36 -18.77
N LEU A 192 0.29 14.73 -17.58
CA LEU A 192 -1.06 15.27 -17.39
C LEU A 192 -1.21 16.68 -17.97
N LYS A 193 -0.21 17.56 -17.83
CA LYS A 193 -0.23 18.89 -18.46
C LYS A 193 -0.34 18.81 -19.98
N ARG A 194 0.31 17.83 -20.59
CA ARG A 194 0.24 17.60 -22.04
C ARG A 194 -1.10 16.99 -22.46
N ALA A 195 -1.61 16.01 -21.73
CA ALA A 195 -2.83 15.29 -22.09
C ALA A 195 -4.12 16.07 -21.75
N PHE A 196 -4.09 16.91 -20.72
CA PHE A 196 -5.25 17.63 -20.18
C PHE A 196 -4.95 19.12 -19.98
N PRO A 197 -4.72 19.90 -21.05
CA PRO A 197 -4.31 21.31 -20.96
C PRO A 197 -5.36 22.23 -20.33
N HIS A 198 -6.59 21.74 -20.13
CA HIS A 198 -7.71 22.45 -19.51
C HIS A 198 -7.82 22.22 -18.00
N VAL A 199 -7.07 21.27 -17.43
CA VAL A 199 -7.04 20.99 -15.99
C VAL A 199 -5.81 21.68 -15.39
N ARG A 200 -5.98 22.42 -14.29
CA ARG A 200 -4.84 22.99 -13.57
C ARG A 200 -4.11 21.90 -12.79
N VAL A 201 -2.93 21.50 -13.26
CA VAL A 201 -2.09 20.48 -12.61
C VAL A 201 -1.07 21.15 -11.68
N LEU A 202 -1.09 20.80 -10.39
CA LEU A 202 -0.19 21.33 -9.36
C LEU A 202 0.64 20.20 -8.72
N PRO A 203 1.91 20.02 -9.12
CA PRO A 203 2.81 19.08 -8.45
C PRO A 203 3.31 19.64 -7.12
N VAL A 204 3.25 18.84 -6.06
CA VAL A 204 3.72 19.17 -4.71
C VAL A 204 4.65 18.05 -4.23
N LEU A 205 5.93 18.37 -4.15
CA LEU A 205 6.95 17.48 -3.59
C LEU A 205 6.90 17.54 -2.06
N GLY A 206 6.32 16.54 -1.40
CA GLY A 206 6.11 16.56 0.04
C GLY A 206 5.94 15.19 0.69
N ASP A 207 6.14 15.15 2.01
CA ASP A 207 5.91 13.96 2.83
C ASP A 207 4.62 14.11 3.64
N ILE A 208 3.73 13.11 3.57
CA ILE A 208 2.51 13.06 4.39
C ILE A 208 2.79 13.02 5.91
N CYS A 209 4.02 12.73 6.31
CA CYS A 209 4.46 12.80 7.70
C CYS A 209 4.79 14.24 8.15
N ASP A 210 5.04 15.16 7.21
CA ASP A 210 5.25 16.58 7.52
C ASP A 210 3.92 17.31 7.63
N ARG A 211 3.41 17.37 8.85
CA ARG A 211 2.13 18.02 9.17
C ARG A 211 2.13 19.51 8.82
N ARG A 212 3.27 20.22 8.95
CA ARG A 212 3.33 21.66 8.68
C ARG A 212 3.19 21.92 7.20
N HIS A 213 3.93 21.18 6.38
CA HIS A 213 3.83 21.28 4.93
C HIS A 213 2.44 20.87 4.43
N LEU A 214 1.89 19.75 4.92
CA LEU A 214 0.52 19.36 4.59
C LEU A 214 -0.51 20.45 4.92
N SER A 215 -0.39 21.09 6.09
CA SER A 215 -1.32 22.15 6.49
C SER A 215 -1.24 23.35 5.54
N ALA A 216 -0.03 23.77 5.15
CA ALA A 216 0.16 24.87 4.20
C ALA A 216 -0.40 24.53 2.80
N VAL A 217 -0.25 23.28 2.35
CA VAL A 217 -0.80 22.83 1.05
C VAL A 217 -2.33 22.83 1.07
N PHE A 218 -2.94 22.33 2.15
CA PHE A 218 -4.39 22.35 2.31
C PHE A 218 -4.93 23.77 2.43
N GLU A 219 -4.22 24.66 3.13
CA GLU A 219 -4.56 26.08 3.22
C GLU A 219 -4.56 26.75 1.84
N ALA A 220 -3.50 26.52 1.05
CA ALA A 220 -3.34 27.12 -0.27
C ALA A 220 -4.27 26.54 -1.34
N CYS A 221 -4.57 25.24 -1.29
CA CYS A 221 -5.32 24.55 -2.34
C CYS A 221 -6.80 24.33 -2.01
N GLN A 222 -7.18 24.31 -0.72
CA GLN A 222 -8.53 23.99 -0.23
C GLN A 222 -9.15 22.77 -0.97
N PRO A 223 -8.53 21.58 -0.90
CA PRO A 223 -9.01 20.42 -1.64
C PRO A 223 -10.40 19.99 -1.16
N ARG A 224 -11.31 19.77 -2.10
CA ARG A 224 -12.68 19.28 -1.84
C ARG A 224 -12.72 17.75 -1.72
N VAL A 225 -11.85 17.08 -2.48
CA VAL A 225 -11.77 15.61 -2.57
C VAL A 225 -10.33 15.18 -2.38
N VAL A 226 -10.11 14.15 -1.56
CA VAL A 226 -8.79 13.56 -1.33
C VAL A 226 -8.80 12.07 -1.67
N PHE A 227 -7.90 11.64 -2.55
CA PHE A 227 -7.56 10.23 -2.76
C PHE A 227 -6.21 9.93 -2.10
N HIS A 228 -6.25 9.12 -1.04
CA HIS A 228 -5.06 8.78 -0.27
C HIS A 228 -4.47 7.44 -0.72
N ALA A 229 -3.52 7.49 -1.66
CA ALA A 229 -2.79 6.33 -2.20
C ALA A 229 -1.33 6.21 -1.72
N ALA A 230 -0.83 7.13 -0.88
CA ALA A 230 0.53 7.08 -0.36
C ALA A 230 0.69 6.02 0.73
N ALA A 231 1.49 4.99 0.47
CA ALA A 231 1.84 3.95 1.44
C ALA A 231 3.13 3.21 1.05
N TYR A 232 3.82 2.65 2.04
CA TYR A 232 4.78 1.58 1.79
C TYR A 232 4.06 0.24 1.72
N LYS A 233 4.39 -0.57 0.70
CA LYS A 233 3.67 -1.82 0.39
C LYS A 233 4.52 -3.10 0.44
N HIS A 234 5.86 -2.98 0.44
CA HIS A 234 6.74 -4.16 0.35
C HIS A 234 6.80 -4.90 1.68
N VAL A 235 6.13 -6.04 1.76
CA VAL A 235 6.07 -6.88 2.97
C VAL A 235 7.48 -7.19 3.52
N PRO A 236 8.44 -7.72 2.74
CA PRO A 236 9.76 -8.05 3.29
C PRO A 236 10.49 -6.85 3.91
N MET A 237 10.41 -5.69 3.24
CA MET A 237 11.04 -4.46 3.74
C MET A 237 10.42 -3.99 5.06
N LEU A 238 9.09 -4.10 5.19
CA LEU A 238 8.38 -3.64 6.38
C LEU A 238 8.42 -4.65 7.53
N GLU A 239 8.65 -5.94 7.25
CA GLU A 239 9.00 -6.92 8.28
C GLU A 239 10.38 -6.63 8.90
N LEU A 240 11.34 -6.17 8.09
CA LEU A 240 12.67 -5.74 8.53
C LEU A 240 12.66 -4.37 9.21
N GLN A 241 11.77 -3.46 8.79
CA GLN A 241 11.68 -2.09 9.29
C GLN A 241 10.24 -1.73 9.74
N PRO A 242 9.68 -2.37 10.79
CA PRO A 242 8.29 -2.16 11.19
C PRO A 242 7.95 -0.70 11.54
N TRP A 243 8.89 0.04 12.12
CA TRP A 243 8.72 1.46 12.44
C TRP A 243 8.40 2.30 11.21
N LYS A 244 8.92 1.96 10.02
CA LYS A 244 8.58 2.67 8.77
C LYS A 244 7.14 2.42 8.35
N ALA A 245 6.59 1.22 8.59
CA ALA A 245 5.17 0.95 8.35
C ALA A 245 4.29 1.80 9.28
N ILE A 246 4.66 1.90 10.56
CA ILE A 246 3.94 2.74 11.53
C ILE A 246 4.02 4.22 11.16
N THR A 247 5.22 4.77 10.98
CA THR A 247 5.39 6.19 10.66
C THR A 247 4.67 6.57 9.37
N ASN A 248 4.86 5.79 8.30
CA ASN A 248 4.32 6.15 7.01
C ASN A 248 2.83 5.80 6.85
N ASN A 249 2.47 4.54 7.09
CA ASN A 249 1.13 4.05 6.76
C ASN A 249 0.11 4.40 7.85
N VAL A 250 0.53 4.50 9.12
CA VAL A 250 -0.38 4.81 10.23
C VAL A 250 -0.35 6.31 10.54
N LEU A 251 0.80 6.86 10.93
CA LEU A 251 0.89 8.27 11.33
C LEU A 251 0.68 9.22 10.14
N GLY A 252 1.24 8.91 8.97
CA GLY A 252 0.98 9.66 7.74
C GLY A 252 -0.50 9.69 7.37
N THR A 253 -1.21 8.56 7.49
CA THR A 253 -2.67 8.52 7.29
C THR A 253 -3.42 9.33 8.35
N SER A 254 -3.02 9.26 9.62
CA SER A 254 -3.61 10.06 10.71
C SER A 254 -3.51 11.55 10.42
N ASN A 255 -2.34 12.03 9.98
CA ASN A 255 -2.13 13.42 9.58
C ASN A 255 -3.09 13.83 8.46
N MET A 256 -3.19 13.02 7.41
CA MET A 256 -4.08 13.28 6.27
C MET A 256 -5.53 13.36 6.71
N ILE A 257 -5.99 12.44 7.56
CA ILE A 257 -7.35 12.43 8.10
C ILE A 257 -7.63 13.71 8.90
N GLU A 258 -6.75 14.04 9.85
CA GLU A 258 -6.94 15.18 10.74
C GLU A 258 -6.95 16.51 9.98
N ILE A 259 -6.04 16.69 9.02
CA ILE A 259 -5.96 17.90 8.19
C ILE A 259 -7.15 17.96 7.23
N SER A 260 -7.52 16.85 6.60
CA SER A 260 -8.72 16.80 5.73
C SER A 260 -9.97 17.23 6.48
N ARG A 261 -10.12 16.79 7.73
CA ARG A 261 -11.23 17.21 8.59
C ARG A 261 -11.15 18.69 8.95
N GLN A 262 -9.97 19.19 9.31
CA GLN A 262 -9.75 20.60 9.68
C GLN A 262 -10.12 21.56 8.54
N TYR A 263 -9.85 21.18 7.29
CA TYR A 263 -10.13 22.00 6.10
C TYR A 263 -11.43 21.60 5.38
N GLY A 264 -12.30 20.80 6.01
CA GLY A 264 -13.65 20.53 5.50
C GLY A 264 -13.71 19.72 4.20
N VAL A 265 -12.76 18.80 3.97
CA VAL A 265 -12.80 17.89 2.81
C VAL A 265 -14.11 17.12 2.78
N GLU A 266 -14.85 17.21 1.66
CA GLU A 266 -16.15 16.56 1.52
C GLU A 266 -16.05 15.05 1.35
N ARG A 267 -14.99 14.57 0.69
CA ARG A 267 -14.77 13.15 0.42
C ARG A 267 -13.31 12.77 0.56
N PHE A 268 -13.06 11.79 1.41
CA PHE A 268 -11.74 11.19 1.62
C PHE A 268 -11.80 9.71 1.28
N VAL A 269 -11.10 9.31 0.22
CA VAL A 269 -11.05 7.94 -0.27
C VAL A 269 -9.69 7.34 0.02
N PHE A 270 -9.64 6.38 0.95
CA PHE A 270 -8.42 5.67 1.33
C PHE A 270 -8.23 4.40 0.48
N VAL A 271 -7.09 4.30 -0.20
CA VAL A 271 -6.70 3.12 -0.95
C VAL A 271 -6.13 2.08 0.02
N SER A 272 -6.87 0.99 0.25
CA SER A 272 -6.48 -0.12 1.12
C SER A 272 -6.10 -1.37 0.30
N THR A 273 -5.97 -2.53 0.95
CA THR A 273 -5.48 -3.79 0.36
C THR A 273 -6.13 -4.99 1.03
N ASP A 274 -6.28 -6.08 0.28
CA ASP A 274 -6.62 -7.42 0.77
C ASP A 274 -5.78 -7.87 1.99
N LYS A 275 -4.50 -7.48 2.05
CA LYS A 275 -3.58 -7.83 3.14
C LYS A 275 -3.96 -7.21 4.50
N ALA A 276 -4.89 -6.25 4.52
CA ALA A 276 -5.47 -5.72 5.76
C ALA A 276 -6.51 -6.68 6.39
N VAL A 277 -6.96 -7.70 5.65
CA VAL A 277 -7.90 -8.72 6.13
C VAL A 277 -7.14 -9.83 6.85
N ARG A 278 -7.40 -10.01 8.15
CA ARG A 278 -6.70 -10.95 9.04
C ARG A 278 -5.19 -10.92 8.82
N PRO A 279 -4.56 -9.77 9.06
CA PRO A 279 -3.23 -9.49 8.56
C PRO A 279 -2.22 -10.52 9.07
N ALA A 280 -1.34 -10.99 8.20
CA ALA A 280 -0.25 -11.91 8.55
C ALA A 280 1.13 -11.21 8.54
N ASN A 281 1.16 -9.90 8.32
CA ASN A 281 2.38 -9.11 8.23
C ASN A 281 2.14 -7.68 8.70
N ILE A 282 3.23 -7.00 9.06
CA ILE A 282 3.26 -5.62 9.55
C ILE A 282 2.65 -4.65 8.54
N MET A 283 2.89 -4.86 7.24
CA MET A 283 2.34 -4.00 6.19
C MET A 283 0.81 -4.05 6.21
N GLY A 284 0.23 -5.25 6.16
CA GLY A 284 -1.21 -5.48 6.25
C GLY A 284 -1.81 -4.93 7.53
N ALA A 285 -1.19 -5.21 8.68
CA ALA A 285 -1.63 -4.71 9.98
C ALA A 285 -1.61 -3.17 10.04
N SER A 286 -0.58 -2.52 9.50
CA SER A 286 -0.52 -1.06 9.44
C SER A 286 -1.65 -0.45 8.61
N LYS A 287 -2.01 -1.09 7.48
CA LYS A 287 -3.14 -0.65 6.65
C LYS A 287 -4.48 -0.91 7.33
N ARG A 288 -4.61 -2.01 8.07
CA ARG A 288 -5.78 -2.30 8.89
C ARG A 288 -6.01 -1.25 9.98
N VAL A 289 -4.96 -0.85 10.70
CA VAL A 289 -5.04 0.25 11.67
C VAL A 289 -5.46 1.56 10.99
N ALA A 290 -4.94 1.85 9.80
CA ALA A 290 -5.34 3.02 9.02
C ALA A 290 -6.83 2.98 8.60
N GLU A 291 -7.39 1.81 8.25
CA GLU A 291 -8.83 1.67 8.01
C GLU A 291 -9.66 1.99 9.27
N LEU A 292 -9.23 1.55 10.45
CA LEU A 292 -9.90 1.85 11.71
C LEU A 292 -9.95 3.37 11.97
N LEU A 293 -8.86 4.08 11.65
CA LEU A 293 -8.80 5.55 11.75
C LEU A 293 -9.78 6.24 10.79
N VAL A 294 -9.90 5.75 9.55
CA VAL A 294 -10.85 6.25 8.54
C VAL A 294 -12.29 6.02 9.00
N HIS A 295 -12.60 4.83 9.52
CA HIS A 295 -13.95 4.49 9.99
C HIS A 295 -14.39 5.33 11.20
N GLY A 296 -13.46 5.59 12.12
CA GLY A 296 -13.73 6.39 13.32
C GLY A 296 -14.22 7.81 13.02
N GLN A 297 -13.90 8.37 11.85
CA GLN A 297 -14.32 9.74 11.49
C GLN A 297 -15.84 9.87 11.33
N ASN A 298 -16.47 8.93 10.63
CA ASN A 298 -17.91 8.99 10.38
C ASN A 298 -18.71 8.33 11.51
N GLY A 299 -18.22 7.21 12.06
CA GLY A 299 -18.91 6.45 13.11
C GLY A 299 -19.10 7.24 14.41
N CYS A 300 -18.18 8.15 14.72
CA CYS A 300 -18.25 9.04 15.88
C CYS A 300 -18.76 10.45 15.53
N ARG A 301 -19.26 10.70 14.30
CA ARG A 301 -19.68 12.02 13.80
C ARG A 301 -18.65 13.13 14.05
N GLN A 302 -17.36 12.84 13.83
CA GLN A 302 -16.30 13.83 14.06
C GLN A 302 -16.11 14.79 12.89
N SER A 303 -16.73 14.48 11.75
CA SER A 303 -16.63 15.20 10.48
C SER A 303 -17.95 15.16 9.74
N ASP A 304 -18.28 16.25 9.05
CA ASP A 304 -19.36 16.31 8.05
C ASP A 304 -18.91 15.70 6.69
N GLY A 305 -17.60 15.67 6.44
CA GLY A 305 -16.98 14.99 5.29
C GLY A 305 -17.10 13.46 5.35
N LYS A 306 -17.12 12.83 4.17
CA LYS A 306 -17.34 11.38 4.00
C LYS A 306 -16.01 10.66 3.86
N PHE A 307 -15.64 9.87 4.87
CA PHE A 307 -14.42 9.07 4.88
C PHE A 307 -14.74 7.61 4.52
N MET A 308 -14.03 7.04 3.55
CA MET A 308 -14.24 5.66 3.10
C MET A 308 -12.92 4.99 2.74
N ALA A 309 -12.91 3.66 2.80
CA ALA A 309 -11.79 2.85 2.37
C ALA A 309 -12.18 1.95 1.19
N VAL A 310 -11.23 1.62 0.32
CA VAL A 310 -11.44 0.68 -0.79
C VAL A 310 -10.38 -0.41 -0.74
N ARG A 311 -10.79 -1.67 -0.54
CA ARG A 311 -9.95 -2.85 -0.55
C ARG A 311 -9.98 -3.54 -1.91
N PHE A 312 -8.80 -3.93 -2.37
CA PHE A 312 -8.61 -4.77 -3.54
C PHE A 312 -7.31 -5.56 -3.42
N GLY A 313 -7.17 -6.56 -4.28
CA GLY A 313 -6.01 -7.44 -4.30
C GLY A 313 -4.83 -6.88 -5.09
N ASN A 314 -4.03 -7.78 -5.67
CA ASN A 314 -2.87 -7.37 -6.42
C ASN A 314 -3.25 -6.71 -7.74
N VAL A 315 -2.36 -5.85 -8.23
CA VAL A 315 -2.53 -5.16 -9.50
C VAL A 315 -1.35 -5.47 -10.41
N VAL A 316 -1.66 -5.89 -11.64
CA VAL A 316 -0.68 -6.37 -12.61
C VAL A 316 0.21 -5.24 -13.08
N GLY A 317 1.51 -5.52 -13.18
CA GLY A 317 2.50 -4.55 -13.68
C GLY A 317 2.82 -3.41 -12.71
N SER A 318 2.29 -3.42 -11.48
CA SER A 318 2.64 -2.39 -10.49
C SER A 318 4.14 -2.45 -10.12
N VAL A 319 4.73 -1.31 -9.78
CA VAL A 319 6.17 -1.19 -9.47
C VAL A 319 6.56 -2.17 -8.36
N GLY A 320 7.65 -2.91 -8.58
CA GLY A 320 8.17 -3.89 -7.62
C GLY A 320 7.27 -5.12 -7.39
N SER A 321 6.31 -5.39 -8.27
CA SER A 321 5.47 -6.60 -8.21
C SER A 321 6.13 -7.81 -8.91
N VAL A 322 5.45 -8.96 -8.84
CA VAL A 322 5.95 -10.24 -9.36
C VAL A 322 6.15 -10.23 -10.89
N VAL A 323 5.30 -9.55 -11.65
CA VAL A 323 5.37 -9.54 -13.12
C VAL A 323 6.65 -8.84 -13.63
N PRO A 324 7.00 -7.62 -13.17
CA PRO A 324 8.31 -7.02 -13.48
C PRO A 324 9.50 -7.88 -13.06
N LEU A 325 9.42 -8.55 -11.90
CA LEU A 325 10.49 -9.45 -11.43
C LEU A 325 10.69 -10.62 -12.40
N PHE A 326 9.62 -11.31 -12.78
CA PHE A 326 9.70 -12.44 -13.70
C PHE A 326 10.20 -12.02 -15.08
N ARG A 327 9.74 -10.88 -15.60
CA ARG A 327 10.27 -10.34 -16.87
C ARG A 327 11.75 -10.07 -16.80
N LYS A 328 12.24 -9.52 -15.68
CA LYS A 328 13.67 -9.29 -15.47
C LYS A 328 14.44 -10.61 -15.43
N GLN A 329 13.97 -11.58 -14.65
CA GLN A 329 14.59 -12.91 -14.56
C GLN A 329 14.63 -13.62 -15.91
N ILE A 330 13.55 -13.56 -16.68
CA ILE A 330 13.47 -14.12 -18.04
C ILE A 330 14.48 -13.45 -18.97
N ALA A 331 14.57 -12.11 -18.94
CA ALA A 331 15.53 -11.37 -19.75
C ALA A 331 17.00 -11.66 -19.36
N GLU A 332 17.24 -12.06 -18.11
CA GLU A 332 18.55 -12.49 -17.60
C GLU A 332 18.85 -13.99 -17.87
N GLY A 333 17.92 -14.75 -18.46
CA GLY A 333 18.07 -16.17 -18.79
C GLY A 333 17.53 -17.15 -17.73
N GLY A 334 16.87 -16.67 -16.69
CA GLY A 334 16.30 -17.48 -15.61
C GLY A 334 17.31 -17.87 -14.51
N PRO A 335 16.89 -18.71 -13.54
CA PRO A 335 15.53 -19.25 -13.38
C PRO A 335 14.52 -18.20 -12.90
N VAL A 336 13.24 -18.45 -13.14
CA VAL A 336 12.15 -17.66 -12.54
C VAL A 336 11.87 -18.17 -11.15
N THR A 337 11.89 -17.29 -10.14
CA THR A 337 11.73 -17.71 -8.73
C THR A 337 10.30 -17.55 -8.23
N VAL A 338 9.65 -18.67 -7.92
CA VAL A 338 8.29 -18.71 -7.35
C VAL A 338 8.36 -19.11 -5.88
N THR A 339 7.62 -18.43 -5.01
CA THR A 339 7.72 -18.71 -3.56
C THR A 339 7.16 -20.08 -3.19
N HIS A 340 6.04 -20.49 -3.77
CA HIS A 340 5.46 -21.80 -3.48
C HIS A 340 4.59 -22.29 -4.64
N PRO A 341 4.57 -23.59 -4.99
CA PRO A 341 3.78 -24.11 -6.11
C PRO A 341 2.27 -23.89 -5.97
N GLY A 342 1.77 -23.86 -4.73
CA GLY A 342 0.37 -23.62 -4.42
C GLY A 342 -0.03 -22.16 -4.22
N VAL A 343 0.89 -21.19 -4.35
CA VAL A 343 0.58 -19.80 -4.03
C VAL A 343 -0.34 -19.17 -5.07
N THR A 344 -1.40 -18.52 -4.61
CA THR A 344 -2.35 -17.83 -5.49
C THR A 344 -2.54 -16.38 -5.06
N ARG A 345 -2.83 -15.52 -6.03
CA ARG A 345 -3.17 -14.11 -5.80
C ARG A 345 -4.31 -13.70 -6.71
N TYR A 346 -5.12 -12.78 -6.20
CA TYR A 346 -6.13 -12.08 -6.98
C TYR A 346 -5.48 -10.95 -7.78
N PHE A 347 -5.82 -10.81 -9.06
CA PHE A 347 -5.28 -9.77 -9.91
C PHE A 347 -6.37 -9.01 -10.65
N MET A 348 -6.10 -7.71 -10.82
CA MET A 348 -6.83 -6.82 -11.73
C MET A 348 -5.84 -5.88 -12.42
N THR A 349 -6.28 -5.13 -13.42
CA THR A 349 -5.45 -4.10 -14.05
C THR A 349 -5.44 -2.82 -13.21
N ILE A 350 -4.42 -1.96 -13.39
CA ILE A 350 -4.33 -0.68 -12.67
C ILE A 350 -5.52 0.22 -13.04
N ALA A 351 -5.84 0.30 -14.33
CA ALA A 351 -6.98 1.05 -14.83
C ALA A 351 -8.29 0.56 -14.20
N GLU A 352 -8.54 -0.75 -14.18
CA GLU A 352 -9.74 -1.34 -13.57
C GLU A 352 -9.87 -0.99 -12.08
N ALA A 353 -8.79 -1.12 -11.32
CA ALA A 353 -8.77 -0.79 -9.90
C ALA A 353 -9.14 0.69 -9.67
N CYS A 354 -8.50 1.60 -10.42
CA CYS A 354 -8.71 3.04 -10.27
C CYS A 354 -10.12 3.45 -10.67
N GLN A 355 -10.66 2.90 -11.76
CA GLN A 355 -12.03 3.10 -12.19
C GLN A 355 -13.05 2.69 -11.11
N LEU A 356 -12.87 1.52 -10.50
CA LEU A 356 -13.72 1.05 -9.41
C LEU A 356 -13.54 1.85 -8.12
N ILE A 357 -12.34 2.38 -7.83
CA ILE A 357 -12.09 3.31 -6.71
C ILE A 357 -12.88 4.61 -6.91
N LEU A 358 -12.87 5.19 -8.12
CA LEU A 358 -13.64 6.39 -8.43
C LEU A 358 -15.15 6.13 -8.28
N GLN A 359 -15.61 4.97 -8.75
CA GLN A 359 -17.00 4.55 -8.62
C GLN A 359 -17.39 4.39 -7.14
N ALA A 360 -16.56 3.73 -6.33
CA ALA A 360 -16.77 3.58 -4.89
C ALA A 360 -16.84 4.95 -4.17
N GLY A 361 -15.96 5.89 -4.55
CA GLY A 361 -15.97 7.27 -4.07
C GLY A 361 -17.30 8.01 -4.28
N SER A 362 -17.96 7.74 -5.40
CA SER A 362 -19.30 8.31 -5.70
C SER A 362 -20.41 7.72 -4.84
N MET A 363 -20.25 6.46 -4.40
CA MET A 363 -21.28 5.69 -3.69
C MET A 363 -21.21 5.86 -2.17
N GLY A 364 -20.03 6.17 -1.64
CA GLY A 364 -19.81 6.32 -0.20
C GLY A 364 -20.64 7.43 0.43
N LYS A 365 -21.22 7.11 1.58
CA LYS A 365 -21.94 8.03 2.47
C LYS A 365 -21.14 8.35 3.74
N GLY A 366 -19.99 7.70 3.93
CA GLY A 366 -19.13 7.81 5.10
C GLY A 366 -19.22 6.54 5.96
N GLY A 367 -18.06 5.96 6.29
CA GLY A 367 -17.91 4.84 7.23
C GLY A 367 -17.84 3.48 6.56
N GLU A 368 -17.85 3.46 5.23
CA GLU A 368 -17.80 2.23 4.46
C GLU A 368 -16.37 1.81 4.10
N THR A 369 -16.13 0.50 4.16
CA THR A 369 -15.09 -0.16 3.36
C THR A 369 -15.73 -0.80 2.14
N PHE A 370 -15.38 -0.34 0.97
CA PHE A 370 -15.72 -1.00 -0.28
C PHE A 370 -14.73 -2.12 -0.58
N ILE A 371 -15.22 -3.24 -1.11
CA ILE A 371 -14.43 -4.38 -1.51
C ILE A 371 -14.68 -4.60 -3.00
N LEU A 372 -13.60 -4.58 -3.79
CA LEU A 372 -13.69 -4.81 -5.23
C LEU A 372 -13.75 -6.30 -5.54
N ASP A 373 -14.60 -6.67 -6.49
CA ASP A 373 -14.63 -8.04 -7.01
C ASP A 373 -13.37 -8.30 -7.85
N MET A 374 -12.50 -9.16 -7.33
CA MET A 374 -11.24 -9.53 -7.97
C MET A 374 -11.34 -10.76 -8.85
N GLY A 375 -12.53 -11.29 -9.13
CA GLY A 375 -12.71 -12.49 -9.97
C GLY A 375 -11.98 -13.72 -9.41
N THR A 376 -11.45 -14.56 -10.29
CA THR A 376 -10.81 -15.82 -9.89
C THR A 376 -9.34 -15.62 -9.47
N PRO A 377 -8.88 -16.28 -8.41
CA PRO A 377 -7.47 -16.23 -8.02
C PRO A 377 -6.60 -16.95 -9.06
N VAL A 378 -5.39 -16.44 -9.26
CA VAL A 378 -4.40 -16.95 -10.23
C VAL A 378 -3.25 -17.60 -9.48
N LYS A 379 -2.84 -18.80 -9.90
CA LYS A 379 -1.60 -19.44 -9.41
C LYS A 379 -0.38 -18.72 -9.96
N ILE A 380 0.57 -18.39 -9.09
CA ILE A 380 1.79 -17.67 -9.51
C ILE A 380 2.69 -18.55 -10.38
N SER A 381 2.69 -19.87 -10.19
CA SER A 381 3.37 -20.81 -11.09
C SER A 381 2.81 -20.76 -12.52
N ASP A 382 1.49 -20.66 -12.67
CA ASP A 382 0.87 -20.58 -14.00
C ASP A 382 1.19 -19.24 -14.65
N MET A 383 1.17 -18.15 -13.88
CA MET A 383 1.64 -16.83 -14.33
C MET A 383 3.10 -16.86 -14.79
N ALA A 384 4.00 -17.54 -14.07
CA ALA A 384 5.39 -17.68 -14.46
C ALA A 384 5.53 -18.38 -15.82
N ARG A 385 4.82 -19.51 -16.01
CA ARG A 385 4.80 -20.25 -17.29
C ARG A 385 4.25 -19.40 -18.43
N ASP A 386 3.14 -18.69 -18.20
CA ASP A 386 2.53 -17.81 -19.18
C ASP A 386 3.51 -16.70 -19.61
N LEU A 387 4.24 -16.10 -18.66
CA LEU A 387 5.22 -15.05 -18.96
C LEU A 387 6.44 -15.58 -19.73
N ILE A 388 6.93 -16.78 -19.40
CA ILE A 388 8.02 -17.43 -20.13
C ILE A 388 7.61 -17.67 -21.60
N ARG A 389 6.40 -18.20 -21.83
CA ARG A 389 5.86 -18.42 -23.19
C ARG A 389 5.69 -17.13 -23.97
N LEU A 390 5.10 -16.10 -23.35
CA LEU A 390 4.95 -14.78 -23.97
C LEU A 390 6.28 -14.11 -24.31
N SER A 391 7.38 -14.53 -23.67
CA SER A 391 8.74 -14.10 -23.99
C SER A 391 9.42 -14.94 -25.08
N GLY A 392 8.73 -15.93 -25.64
CA GLY A 392 9.23 -16.79 -26.72
C GLY A 392 10.03 -18.01 -26.27
N TYR A 393 9.93 -18.38 -24.99
CA TYR A 393 10.67 -19.49 -24.38
C TYR A 393 9.74 -20.61 -23.92
N GLU A 394 10.24 -21.84 -23.87
CA GLU A 394 9.54 -23.00 -23.33
C GLU A 394 9.81 -23.19 -21.82
N PRO A 395 8.78 -23.13 -20.95
CA PRO A 395 8.97 -23.30 -19.51
C PRO A 395 9.46 -24.71 -19.13
N GLY A 396 10.54 -24.80 -18.36
CA GLY A 396 11.18 -26.05 -17.95
C GLY A 396 12.06 -26.70 -19.03
N VAL A 397 12.27 -26.03 -20.17
CA VAL A 397 13.23 -26.43 -21.20
C VAL A 397 14.24 -25.30 -21.42
N ASP A 398 13.74 -24.12 -21.79
CA ASP A 398 14.57 -22.93 -22.00
C ASP A 398 14.80 -22.17 -20.68
N ILE A 399 13.78 -22.11 -19.83
CA ILE A 399 13.80 -21.37 -18.55
C ILE A 399 13.18 -22.21 -17.44
N GLU A 400 13.97 -22.50 -16.42
CA GLU A 400 13.55 -23.23 -15.21
C GLU A 400 12.70 -22.36 -14.26
N ILE A 401 11.80 -23.01 -13.52
CA ILE A 401 11.05 -22.39 -12.41
C ILE A 401 11.54 -22.97 -11.09
N GLU A 402 12.20 -22.14 -10.29
CA GLU A 402 12.72 -22.52 -8.98
C GLU A 402 11.76 -22.14 -7.86
N TYR A 403 11.50 -23.07 -6.94
CA TYR A 403 10.66 -22.83 -5.77
C TYR A 403 11.49 -22.45 -4.55
N VAL A 404 11.40 -21.19 -4.12
CA VAL A 404 12.30 -20.60 -3.10
C VAL A 404 11.73 -20.57 -1.69
N GLY A 405 10.52 -21.10 -1.48
CA GLY A 405 9.84 -21.09 -0.18
C GLY A 405 9.03 -19.80 0.07
N LEU A 406 8.06 -19.90 0.99
CA LEU A 406 7.28 -18.75 1.44
C LEU A 406 8.13 -17.81 2.30
N ARG A 407 7.99 -16.51 2.06
CA ARG A 407 8.68 -15.49 2.85
C ARG A 407 7.94 -15.23 4.17
N PRO A 408 8.63 -14.72 5.21
CA PRO A 408 7.97 -14.33 6.45
C PRO A 408 6.80 -13.37 6.24
N GLY A 409 5.67 -13.69 6.87
CA GLY A 409 4.42 -12.93 6.75
C GLY A 409 3.70 -13.03 5.40
N GLU A 410 4.15 -13.89 4.49
CA GLU A 410 3.49 -14.16 3.22
C GLU A 410 2.44 -15.26 3.34
N LYS A 411 1.21 -15.00 2.89
CA LYS A 411 0.14 -16.00 2.87
C LYS A 411 0.21 -16.87 1.63
N LEU A 412 -0.22 -18.13 1.76
CA LEU A 412 -0.40 -19.02 0.60
C LEU A 412 -1.59 -18.58 -0.27
N PHE A 413 -2.68 -18.16 0.38
CA PHE A 413 -3.90 -17.63 -0.23
C PHE A 413 -4.24 -16.29 0.43
N GLU A 414 -4.52 -15.27 -0.38
CA GLU A 414 -5.05 -14.00 0.13
C GLU A 414 -6.56 -14.08 0.29
N GLU A 415 -7.08 -13.27 1.20
CA GLU A 415 -8.50 -13.23 1.52
C GLU A 415 -9.03 -11.83 1.28
N LEU A 416 -10.17 -11.73 0.60
CA LEU A 416 -10.82 -10.44 0.36
C LEU A 416 -11.82 -10.09 1.47
N ILE A 417 -12.27 -11.09 2.22
CA ILE A 417 -13.45 -11.04 3.10
C ILE A 417 -13.22 -11.97 4.30
N THR A 418 -13.70 -11.57 5.49
CA THR A 418 -13.83 -12.47 6.66
C THR A 418 -15.29 -12.93 6.85
N ARG A 419 -15.51 -14.16 7.32
CA ARG A 419 -16.85 -14.61 7.73
C ARG A 419 -17.38 -13.71 8.86
N GLY A 420 -18.61 -13.22 8.71
CA GLY A 420 -19.28 -12.39 9.73
C GLY A 420 -19.04 -10.87 9.61
N GLU A 421 -18.34 -10.42 8.56
CA GLU A 421 -18.11 -8.98 8.32
C GLU A 421 -19.35 -8.19 7.84
N GLY A 422 -20.49 -8.87 7.57
CA GLY A 422 -21.75 -8.20 7.24
C GLY A 422 -21.73 -7.50 5.88
N ILE A 423 -21.32 -8.22 4.84
CA ILE A 423 -21.16 -7.67 3.48
C ILE A 423 -22.52 -7.47 2.82
N GLU A 424 -22.71 -6.26 2.31
CA GLU A 424 -23.87 -5.89 1.50
C GLU A 424 -23.43 -5.73 0.03
N ARG A 425 -24.30 -6.17 -0.89
CA ARG A 425 -24.12 -5.84 -2.31
C ARG A 425 -24.45 -4.37 -2.53
N THR A 426 -23.70 -3.74 -3.42
CA THR A 426 -24.00 -2.38 -3.84
C THR A 426 -24.80 -2.34 -5.14
N ARG A 427 -25.06 -1.14 -5.66
CA ARG A 427 -25.68 -0.94 -6.98
C ARG A 427 -24.76 -1.32 -8.15
N HIS A 428 -23.45 -1.47 -7.90
CA HIS A 428 -22.48 -1.84 -8.91
C HIS A 428 -22.06 -3.30 -8.68
N GLU A 429 -22.16 -4.14 -9.72
CA GLU A 429 -21.96 -5.60 -9.61
C GLU A 429 -20.59 -5.98 -9.06
N LYS A 430 -19.54 -5.25 -9.46
CA LYS A 430 -18.14 -5.50 -9.02
C LYS A 430 -17.75 -4.79 -7.71
N ILE A 431 -18.68 -4.20 -6.98
CA ILE A 431 -18.38 -3.48 -5.73
C ILE A 431 -19.30 -4.01 -4.62
N MET A 432 -18.69 -4.48 -3.55
CA MET A 432 -19.35 -4.86 -2.31
C MET A 432 -19.04 -3.81 -1.24
N VAL A 433 -19.87 -3.74 -0.20
CA VAL A 433 -19.66 -2.79 0.90
C VAL A 433 -19.73 -3.49 2.24
N LEU A 434 -18.81 -3.10 3.11
CA LEU A 434 -18.73 -3.47 4.51
C LEU A 434 -18.90 -2.20 5.32
N ARG A 435 -19.87 -2.19 6.23
CA ARG A 435 -20.05 -1.05 7.14
C ARG A 435 -19.10 -1.22 8.32
N GLY A 436 -18.19 -0.28 8.47
CA GLY A 436 -17.23 -0.29 9.57
C GLY A 436 -17.96 -0.30 10.92
N ARG A 437 -17.42 -1.04 11.88
CA ARG A 437 -17.85 -0.90 13.28
C ARG A 437 -17.29 0.41 13.83
N CYS A 438 -18.12 1.15 14.55
CA CYS A 438 -17.66 2.33 15.27
C CYS A 438 -16.66 1.90 16.35
N CYS A 439 -15.46 2.50 16.34
CA CYS A 439 -14.46 2.27 17.38
C CYS A 439 -14.37 3.52 18.28
N ASN A 440 -13.99 3.32 19.54
CA ASN A 440 -13.77 4.46 20.43
C ASN A 440 -12.49 5.20 20.00
N GLN A 441 -12.66 6.33 19.33
CA GLN A 441 -11.55 7.12 18.77
C GLN A 441 -10.51 7.52 19.83
N LYS A 442 -10.92 7.79 21.08
CA LYS A 442 -9.97 8.16 22.15
C LYS A 442 -9.03 7.00 22.48
N ILE A 443 -9.58 5.80 22.57
CA ILE A 443 -8.81 4.57 22.82
C ILE A 443 -7.87 4.31 21.65
N LEU A 444 -8.38 4.38 20.41
CA LEU A 444 -7.57 4.20 19.20
C LEU A 444 -6.41 5.21 19.14
N ASN A 445 -6.68 6.50 19.38
CA ASN A 445 -5.65 7.54 19.42
C ASN A 445 -4.59 7.27 20.50
N GLY A 446 -4.99 6.74 21.66
CA GLY A 446 -4.06 6.27 22.70
C GLY A 446 -3.11 5.20 22.16
N HIS A 447 -3.66 4.16 21.50
CA HIS A 447 -2.85 3.12 20.88
C HIS A 447 -1.92 3.66 19.77
N ILE A 448 -2.36 4.62 18.96
CA ILE A 448 -1.51 5.28 17.96
C ILE A 448 -0.35 6.04 18.63
N GLY A 449 -0.61 6.73 19.73
CA GLY A 449 0.42 7.41 20.53
C GLY A 449 1.49 6.43 21.03
N GLU A 450 1.09 5.23 21.45
CA GLU A 450 2.02 4.17 21.86
C GLU A 450 2.80 3.60 20.69
N LEU A 451 2.14 3.29 19.57
CA LEU A 451 2.79 2.85 18.33
C LEU A 451 3.86 3.85 17.86
N ARG A 452 3.57 5.15 17.96
CA ARG A 452 4.55 6.20 17.69
C ARG A 452 5.77 6.09 18.59
N ARG A 453 5.59 5.94 19.91
CA ARG A 453 6.72 5.78 20.85
C ARG A 453 7.56 4.54 20.51
N PHE A 454 6.92 3.43 20.13
CA PHE A 454 7.65 2.23 19.72
C PHE A 454 8.41 2.44 18.39
N ALA A 455 7.80 3.13 17.43
CA ALA A 455 8.44 3.48 16.16
C ALA A 455 9.65 4.41 16.34
N ASP A 456 9.52 5.46 17.15
CA ASP A 456 10.61 6.40 17.46
C ASP A 456 11.78 5.72 18.20
N ALA A 457 11.48 4.64 18.93
CA ALA A 457 12.45 3.82 19.63
C ALA A 457 12.99 2.64 18.80
N TYR A 458 12.56 2.47 17.54
CA TYR A 458 12.91 1.33 16.68
C TYR A 458 12.59 -0.05 17.31
N ASP A 459 11.52 -0.12 18.10
CA ASP A 459 11.15 -1.31 18.88
C ASP A 459 10.20 -2.22 18.10
N SER A 460 10.77 -3.10 17.27
CA SER A 460 10.01 -4.07 16.47
C SER A 460 9.12 -5.00 17.31
N LYS A 461 9.56 -5.40 18.50
CA LYS A 461 8.80 -6.31 19.37
C LYS A 461 7.59 -5.58 19.96
N GLY A 462 7.80 -4.37 20.46
CA GLY A 462 6.73 -3.49 20.96
C GLY A 462 5.70 -3.16 19.87
N ILE A 463 6.14 -2.89 18.63
CA ILE A 463 5.24 -2.67 17.49
C ILE A 463 4.39 -3.91 17.22
N ARG A 464 4.97 -5.10 17.14
CA ARG A 464 4.22 -6.36 16.90
C ARG A 464 3.18 -6.62 17.98
N ALA A 465 3.59 -6.53 19.24
CA ALA A 465 2.69 -6.71 20.37
C ALA A 465 1.54 -5.70 20.34
N LYS A 466 1.83 -4.44 20.05
CA LYS A 466 0.81 -3.38 20.00
C LYS A 466 -0.13 -3.51 18.80
N LEU A 467 0.37 -3.95 17.65
CA LEU A 467 -0.49 -4.26 16.49
C LEU A 467 -1.43 -5.42 16.80
N HIS A 468 -0.96 -6.46 17.49
CA HIS A 468 -1.80 -7.59 17.93
C HIS A 468 -2.85 -7.17 18.98
N GLU A 469 -2.51 -6.21 19.85
CA GLU A 469 -3.46 -5.63 20.80
C GLU A 469 -4.60 -4.87 20.08
N ILE A 470 -4.27 -4.11 19.03
CA ILE A 470 -5.26 -3.33 18.26
C ILE A 470 -6.09 -4.21 17.34
N GLU A 471 -5.46 -5.19 16.68
CA GLU A 471 -6.08 -6.13 15.76
C GLU A 471 -5.78 -7.56 16.22
N PRO A 472 -6.64 -8.17 17.04
CA PRO A 472 -6.43 -9.52 17.58
C PRO A 472 -6.33 -10.62 16.51
N GLU A 473 -6.83 -10.38 15.28
CA GLU A 473 -6.65 -11.31 14.16
C GLU A 473 -5.30 -11.17 13.46
N PHE A 474 -4.43 -10.25 13.91
CA PHE A 474 -3.07 -10.11 13.41
C PHE A 474 -2.19 -11.27 13.90
N ASN A 475 -1.85 -12.17 13.00
CA ASN A 475 -0.98 -13.31 13.30
C ASN A 475 0.26 -13.30 12.38
N PRO A 476 1.40 -12.76 12.82
CA PRO A 476 2.61 -12.68 11.99
C PRO A 476 3.27 -14.05 11.68
N GLY A 477 2.76 -15.15 12.23
CA GLY A 477 3.38 -16.48 12.15
C GLY A 477 4.67 -16.57 13.00
N ASP A 478 5.09 -17.79 13.33
CA ASP A 478 6.23 -18.07 14.23
C ASP A 478 7.62 -17.84 13.60
N ASN A 479 7.70 -17.27 12.39
CA ASN A 479 8.97 -17.14 11.64
C ASN A 479 9.84 -16.00 12.21
N ASN A 480 10.51 -16.30 13.32
CA ASN A 480 11.57 -15.50 13.94
C ASN A 480 12.93 -15.58 13.20
N GLU A 481 13.04 -16.36 12.12
CA GLU A 481 14.31 -16.68 11.44
C GLU A 481 14.87 -15.59 10.50
N MET A 482 14.61 -14.31 10.78
CA MET A 482 15.24 -13.19 10.04
C MET A 482 16.27 -12.42 10.86
N ASP A 483 16.80 -13.00 11.94
CA ASP A 483 17.76 -12.31 12.82
C ASP A 483 19.09 -11.98 12.14
N GLY A 484 19.49 -12.70 11.08
CA GLY A 484 20.76 -12.44 10.36
C GLY A 484 20.79 -11.18 9.48
N HIS A 485 19.63 -10.60 9.14
CA HIS A 485 19.53 -9.42 8.26
C HIS A 485 18.84 -8.21 8.92
N ARG A 486 18.57 -8.29 10.22
CA ARG A 486 17.92 -7.20 10.96
C ARG A 486 18.97 -6.20 11.44
N LEU A 487 18.73 -4.92 11.14
CA LEU A 487 19.46 -3.83 11.78
C LEU A 487 19.15 -3.85 13.28
N VAL A 488 20.14 -4.24 14.08
CA VAL A 488 20.05 -4.15 15.54
C VAL A 488 20.37 -2.71 15.93
N PHE A 489 19.33 -1.92 16.16
CA PHE A 489 19.51 -0.61 16.76
C PHE A 489 19.91 -0.79 18.23
N PRO A 490 20.92 -0.06 18.73
CA PRO A 490 21.29 -0.13 20.13
C PRO A 490 20.07 0.20 20.96
N ASP A 491 19.67 -0.74 21.82
CA ASP A 491 18.53 -0.56 22.71
C ASP A 491 18.80 0.62 23.64
N ARG A 492 18.27 1.78 23.27
CA ARG A 492 18.37 3.01 24.06
C ARG A 492 17.61 2.88 25.38
N ARG A 493 16.74 1.88 25.56
CA ARG A 493 16.08 1.64 26.85
C ARG A 493 16.96 0.85 27.81
N ARG A 494 17.75 -0.12 27.31
CA ARG A 494 18.67 -0.92 28.15
C ARG A 494 19.92 -0.17 28.60
N LYS A 495 20.50 0.71 27.76
CA LYS A 495 21.75 1.42 28.08
C LYS A 495 21.62 2.63 29.02
N LYS A 496 20.43 2.92 29.53
CA LYS A 496 20.16 4.15 30.28
C LYS A 496 19.83 3.94 31.76
N ARG A 497 19.86 2.70 32.27
CA ARG A 497 19.64 2.39 33.68
C ARG A 497 20.97 2.29 34.42
N VAL A 498 21.21 3.22 35.33
CA VAL A 498 22.38 3.25 36.20
C VAL A 498 21.95 2.86 37.61
N ARG A 499 22.65 1.89 38.20
CA ARG A 499 22.53 1.60 39.63
C ARG A 499 23.55 2.44 40.39
N PRO A 500 23.13 3.21 41.40
CA PRO A 500 24.03 4.02 42.21
C PRO A 500 24.84 3.16 43.19
N GLY A 501 25.97 3.69 43.66
CA GLY A 501 26.75 3.14 44.79
C GLY A 501 25.97 3.14 46.11
N ARG A 502 26.53 2.51 47.16
CA ARG A 502 25.82 2.24 48.44
C ARG A 502 25.38 3.51 49.20
N ASP A 503 26.00 4.65 48.92
CA ASP A 503 25.91 5.89 49.71
C ASP A 503 25.10 7.01 49.02
N ALA A 504 24.43 6.72 47.91
CA ALA A 504 23.63 7.72 47.20
C ALA A 504 22.27 7.99 47.88
N LEU A 505 21.95 9.26 48.12
CA LEU A 505 20.75 9.72 48.81
C LEU A 505 19.90 10.65 47.92
N VAL A 506 18.57 10.61 48.12
CA VAL A 506 17.61 11.58 47.53
C VAL A 506 16.81 12.25 48.62
N SER A 507 16.56 13.55 48.46
CA SER A 507 15.51 14.29 49.18
C SER A 507 14.43 14.72 48.19
N VAL A 508 13.15 14.60 48.56
CA VAL A 508 11.99 14.95 47.72
C VAL A 508 11.22 16.10 48.36
N TYR A 509 11.05 17.20 47.63
CA TYR A 509 10.29 18.38 48.06
C TYR A 509 8.88 18.37 47.43
N PRO A 510 7.82 18.88 48.10
CA PRO A 510 7.81 19.82 49.24
C PRO A 510 7.71 19.20 50.68
N GLY A 511 8.05 17.92 50.87
CA GLY A 511 8.07 17.26 52.19
C GLY A 511 9.41 17.40 52.95
N PRO A 512 9.51 16.94 54.22
CA PRO A 512 10.69 17.08 55.06
C PRO A 512 11.93 16.44 54.42
N GLU A 513 13.10 17.07 54.62
CA GLU A 513 14.41 16.55 54.22
C GLU A 513 14.63 15.15 54.80
N LYS A 514 14.40 14.11 53.99
CA LYS A 514 14.59 12.71 54.39
C LYS A 514 15.34 11.98 53.29
N GLY A 515 16.37 11.25 53.69
CA GLY A 515 17.21 10.48 52.78
C GLY A 515 16.53 9.20 52.31
N PHE A 516 16.32 9.08 50.99
CA PHE A 516 15.89 7.86 50.32
C PHE A 516 17.06 7.14 49.65
N ARG A 517 16.98 5.80 49.56
CA ARG A 517 17.98 5.01 48.83
C ARG A 517 17.61 4.91 47.35
N ILE A 518 18.49 5.40 46.48
CA ILE A 518 18.33 5.27 45.03
C ILE A 518 18.61 3.82 44.64
N CYS A 519 17.78 3.24 43.77
CA CYS A 519 18.04 1.91 43.20
C CYS A 519 18.31 1.93 41.71
N ASP A 520 17.68 2.85 40.98
CA ASP A 520 17.84 2.94 39.53
C ASP A 520 17.60 4.39 39.06
N ILE A 521 18.54 4.90 38.27
CA ILE A 521 18.41 6.16 37.54
C ILE A 521 18.29 5.84 36.06
N SER A 522 17.21 6.28 35.43
CA SER A 522 16.96 6.13 34.01
C SER A 522 16.95 7.48 33.31
N ASN A 523 17.32 7.52 32.03
CA ASN A 523 17.17 8.74 31.24
C ASN A 523 15.67 8.99 30.97
N GLY A 524 15.07 9.76 31.87
CA GLY A 524 13.65 10.05 31.93
C GLY A 524 13.07 10.01 33.35
N GLY A 525 13.71 9.34 34.32
CA GLY A 525 13.17 9.24 35.69
C GLY A 525 14.01 8.43 36.69
N LEU A 526 13.52 8.32 37.92
CA LEU A 526 14.16 7.66 39.08
C LEU A 526 13.24 6.62 39.74
N SER A 527 13.83 5.58 40.32
CA SER A 527 13.15 4.64 41.24
C SER A 527 13.91 4.52 42.56
N PHE A 528 13.20 4.66 43.69
CA PHE A 528 13.77 4.53 45.03
C PHE A 528 12.82 3.81 45.99
N TYR A 529 13.38 3.34 47.11
CA TYR A 529 12.70 2.56 48.13
C TYR A 529 12.77 3.24 49.50
N TYR A 530 11.71 3.11 50.29
CA TYR A 530 11.62 3.70 51.62
C TYR A 530 10.77 2.88 52.57
N HIS A 531 11.00 3.04 53.88
CA HIS A 531 10.25 2.34 54.91
C HIS A 531 9.02 3.11 55.41
N ASP A 532 7.97 2.36 55.70
CA ASP A 532 6.60 2.86 55.94
C ASP A 532 6.41 3.67 57.25
N SER A 533 7.46 3.87 58.05
CA SER A 533 7.41 4.79 59.19
C SER A 533 7.47 6.27 58.80
N GLN A 534 7.45 6.57 57.50
CA GLN A 534 7.60 7.92 56.94
C GLN A 534 6.47 8.24 55.95
N ASP A 535 5.24 8.42 56.45
CA ASP A 535 4.08 8.88 55.68
C ASP A 535 4.17 10.38 55.33
N VAL A 536 5.20 10.79 54.57
CA VAL A 536 5.42 12.21 54.22
C VAL A 536 5.90 12.42 52.79
N VAL A 537 5.34 11.66 51.83
CA VAL A 537 5.43 12.05 50.41
C VAL A 537 4.09 12.67 50.02
N PRO A 538 4.04 13.95 49.60
CA PRO A 538 2.80 14.62 49.26
C PRO A 538 2.12 13.97 48.04
N ASP A 539 0.78 13.92 48.05
CA ASP A 539 -0.05 13.39 46.96
C ASP A 539 -0.08 14.29 45.71
N SER A 540 0.60 15.45 45.74
CA SER A 540 0.58 16.46 44.69
C SER A 540 1.60 16.21 43.57
N GLY A 541 1.18 16.44 42.32
CA GLY A 541 1.84 16.01 41.09
C GLY A 541 3.09 16.76 40.64
N GLU A 542 3.52 17.81 41.33
CA GLU A 542 4.78 18.53 41.06
C GLU A 542 5.75 18.30 42.22
N LEU A 543 6.79 17.50 41.97
CA LEU A 543 7.81 17.16 42.94
C LEU A 543 9.16 17.67 42.45
N ALA A 544 10.04 18.06 43.36
CA ALA A 544 11.44 18.30 43.01
C ALA A 544 12.31 17.32 43.78
N VAL A 545 13.34 16.79 43.12
CA VAL A 545 14.33 15.94 43.79
C VAL A 545 15.68 16.63 43.90
N CYS A 546 16.33 16.42 45.04
CA CYS A 546 17.74 16.68 45.25
C CYS A 546 18.48 15.34 45.31
N LEU A 547 19.52 15.19 44.50
CA LEU A 547 20.37 14.01 44.43
C LEU A 547 21.72 14.31 45.07
N THR A 548 22.20 13.45 45.95
CA THR A 548 23.52 13.57 46.57
C THR A 548 24.26 12.23 46.51
N ALA A 549 25.50 12.24 46.02
CA ALA A 549 26.37 11.06 45.97
C ALA A 549 27.84 11.48 45.92
N ASP A 550 28.71 10.80 46.67
CA ASP A 550 30.18 10.91 46.56
C ASP A 550 30.72 12.35 46.53
N GLY A 551 30.22 13.20 47.44
CA GLY A 551 30.60 14.61 47.55
C GLY A 551 29.97 15.57 46.52
N SER A 552 29.17 15.05 45.58
CA SER A 552 28.43 15.82 44.58
C SER A 552 26.94 15.97 44.95
N ARG A 553 26.36 17.13 44.63
CA ARG A 553 24.96 17.48 44.92
C ARG A 553 24.31 18.13 43.70
N LEU A 554 23.11 17.65 43.34
CA LEU A 554 22.26 18.21 42.29
C LEU A 554 20.89 18.53 42.88
N GLU A 555 20.43 19.77 42.75
CA GLU A 555 19.22 20.27 43.42
C GLU A 555 18.09 20.58 42.44
N ASN A 556 16.86 20.59 42.96
CA ASN A 556 15.67 21.14 42.29
C ASN A 556 15.39 20.55 40.91
N ILE A 557 15.58 19.24 40.72
CA ILE A 557 15.22 18.59 39.45
C ILE A 557 13.71 18.38 39.45
N PRO A 558 12.96 19.05 38.56
CA PRO A 558 11.51 18.92 38.51
C PRO A 558 11.15 17.52 38.02
N CYS A 559 10.20 16.89 38.71
CA CYS A 559 9.73 15.56 38.41
C CYS A 559 8.26 15.41 38.80
N ARG A 560 7.63 14.38 38.24
CA ARG A 560 6.26 13.98 38.58
C ARG A 560 6.24 12.53 39.02
N MET A 561 5.41 12.23 40.01
CA MET A 561 5.19 10.86 40.44
C MET A 561 4.51 10.06 39.32
N VAL A 562 5.01 8.85 39.06
CA VAL A 562 4.44 7.92 38.08
C VAL A 562 3.80 6.71 38.75
N SER A 563 4.43 6.19 39.79
CA SER A 563 3.86 5.06 40.54
C SER A 563 4.38 4.99 41.97
N ARG A 564 3.50 4.58 42.89
CA ARG A 564 3.79 4.23 44.28
C ARG A 564 3.21 2.85 44.54
N ARG A 565 4.02 1.89 44.96
CA ARG A 565 3.54 0.53 45.31
C ARG A 565 4.23 -0.01 46.56
N THR A 566 3.49 -0.76 47.37
CA THR A 566 4.06 -1.56 48.47
C THR A 566 4.71 -2.81 47.88
N LEU A 567 5.89 -3.18 48.37
CA LEU A 567 6.53 -4.42 47.95
C LEU A 567 5.87 -5.62 48.62
N THR A 568 6.03 -6.78 47.97
CA THR A 568 5.60 -8.08 48.46
C THR A 568 6.81 -9.00 48.56
N ASP A 569 6.69 -10.11 49.29
CA ASP A 569 7.78 -11.08 49.57
C ASP A 569 8.49 -11.67 48.33
N SER A 570 7.96 -11.41 47.12
CA SER A 570 8.56 -11.77 45.83
C SER A 570 9.61 -10.76 45.31
N ASP A 571 9.75 -9.59 45.92
CA ASP A 571 10.74 -8.57 45.52
C ASP A 571 12.07 -8.80 46.29
N PRO A 572 13.25 -8.70 45.63
CA PRO A 572 14.54 -9.17 46.15
C PRO A 572 15.12 -8.39 47.35
N ILE A 573 14.35 -7.44 47.90
CA ILE A 573 14.72 -6.56 49.00
C ILE A 573 13.45 -6.32 49.82
N ASP A 574 13.07 -7.21 50.75
CA ASP A 574 12.03 -6.82 51.72
C ASP A 574 12.10 -7.51 53.10
N ASN A 575 11.67 -6.74 54.10
CA ASN A 575 11.29 -7.12 55.46
C ASN A 575 9.82 -6.69 55.74
N GLY A 576 8.94 -6.69 54.72
CA GLY A 576 7.50 -6.41 54.81
C GLY A 576 7.10 -4.95 55.11
N LYS A 577 8.03 -3.98 55.02
CA LYS A 577 7.78 -2.56 55.36
C LYS A 577 8.33 -1.59 54.33
N THR A 578 8.61 -2.04 53.10
CA THR A 578 9.29 -1.24 52.08
C THR A 578 8.31 -0.85 50.96
N ARG A 579 8.24 0.44 50.62
CA ARG A 579 7.48 0.95 49.47
C ARG A 579 8.44 1.40 48.38
N ARG A 580 8.05 1.24 47.11
CA ARG A 580 8.75 1.75 45.93
C ARG A 580 8.02 2.97 45.37
N LEU A 581 8.78 4.03 45.13
CA LEU A 581 8.31 5.25 44.46
C LEU A 581 9.10 5.44 43.16
N SER A 582 8.37 5.64 42.05
CA SER A 582 8.94 5.94 40.74
C SER A 582 8.50 7.32 40.29
N VAL A 583 9.44 8.16 39.89
CA VAL A 583 9.22 9.53 39.41
C VAL A 583 9.81 9.68 38.01
N MET A 584 9.21 10.53 37.18
CA MET A 584 9.73 10.91 35.86
C MET A 584 10.13 12.38 35.89
N PHE A 585 11.30 12.71 35.33
CA PHE A 585 11.72 14.09 35.19
C PHE A 585 10.76 14.85 34.26
N GLU A 586 10.47 16.09 34.60
CA GLU A 586 9.73 16.98 33.74
C GLU A 586 10.66 17.58 32.67
N ARG A 587 10.20 18.59 31.92
CA ARG A 587 10.98 19.19 30.84
C ARG A 587 12.19 19.93 31.42
N LEU A 588 13.33 19.26 31.43
CA LEU A 588 14.60 19.81 31.87
C LEU A 588 15.12 20.88 30.90
N THR A 589 15.77 21.91 31.44
CA THR A 589 16.60 22.82 30.64
C THR A 589 17.82 22.08 30.08
N ALA A 590 18.50 22.67 29.09
CA ALA A 590 19.73 22.09 28.53
C ALA A 590 20.83 21.96 29.60
N GLU A 591 20.92 22.93 30.52
CA GLU A 591 21.85 22.92 31.64
C GLU A 591 21.52 21.82 32.66
N GLN A 592 20.25 21.70 33.09
CA GLN A 592 19.81 20.63 33.99
C GLN A 592 20.02 19.24 33.37
N SER A 593 19.81 19.12 32.05
CA SER A 593 20.06 17.87 31.32
C SER A 593 21.53 17.50 31.32
N LEU A 594 22.43 18.46 31.09
CA LEU A 594 23.89 18.26 31.14
C LEU A 594 24.37 17.92 32.55
N GLN A 595 23.86 18.61 33.58
CA GLN A 595 24.20 18.35 34.98
C GLN A 595 23.73 16.96 35.42
N LEU A 596 22.51 16.56 35.05
CA LEU A 596 21.99 15.23 35.33
C LEU A 596 22.80 14.15 34.60
N GLU A 597 23.17 14.37 33.33
CA GLU A 597 24.04 13.43 32.60
C GLU A 597 25.43 13.31 33.23
N PHE A 598 26.02 14.42 33.68
CA PHE A 598 27.30 14.42 34.39
C PHE A 598 27.21 13.66 35.72
N PHE A 599 26.16 13.93 36.51
CA PHE A 599 25.90 13.27 37.78
C PHE A 599 25.72 11.75 37.60
N VAL A 600 24.94 11.32 36.60
CA VAL A 600 24.74 9.91 36.27
C VAL A 600 26.03 9.22 35.83
N ARG A 601 26.93 9.91 35.10
CA ARG A 601 28.22 9.33 34.68
C ARG A 601 29.18 9.12 35.86
N ASN A 602 29.20 10.04 36.82
CA ASN A 602 30.10 9.93 37.97
C ASN A 602 29.64 8.87 38.98
N LEU A 603 28.32 8.69 39.13
CA LEU A 603 27.73 7.62 39.95
C LEU A 603 28.02 6.19 39.45
N VAL A 604 28.47 6.02 38.21
CA VAL A 604 28.77 4.70 37.59
C VAL A 604 30.18 4.20 37.95
N GLN A 605 31.06 5.03 38.53
CA GLN A 605 32.45 4.66 38.80
C GLN A 605 32.66 3.90 40.12
N GLU A 606 31.91 2.82 40.36
CA GLU A 606 32.34 1.73 41.25
C GLU A 606 31.49 0.46 41.06
N SER A 607 31.29 0.04 39.81
CA SER A 607 30.70 -1.27 39.51
C SER A 607 31.41 -1.89 38.32
N GLY A 608 32.61 -2.41 38.57
CA GLY A 608 33.25 -3.35 37.65
C GLY A 608 32.52 -4.69 37.69
N HIS A 609 31.38 -4.79 37.00
CA HIS A 609 30.75 -6.03 36.52
C HIS A 609 29.75 -5.75 35.41
#